data_AF-A0A7C4IXT4-F1
#
_entry.id   AF-A0A7C4IXT4-F1
#
_cell.length_a   1.000
_cell.length_b   1.000
_cell.length_c   1.000
_cell.angle_alpha   90.00
_cell.angle_beta   90.00
_cell.angle_gamma   90.00
#
_symmetry.space_group_name_H-M   'P 1'
#
loop_
_entity.id
_entity.type
_entity.pdbx_description
1 polymer ?
#
loop_
_entity_poly.entity_id
_entity_poly.type
_entity_poly.pdbx_seq_one_letter_code
_entity_poly.pdbx_strand_id
1 'polypeptide(L)'
;MMSFSNVPKFHHSIIPAVAVLLLGLLVAQAIATLHVYFSNAELHRSLLMLKEAGYLIVPNQHILPRLLSFKAAFWGGLFFTLTVGVFLTFLSWSASWAWKNLFRGNRLFLFFCLLSWLTALILVNGKAFCLMITLYFLFIPAAVFLSAAKLRAHGSTTGSPRKLLLLIPFLILILLWGTQAKSHFFLNLRDRLLLSTSLGTKVSDFYYDYAYYPAEAFKSLDQKLLRSCSIESLQRKPVEQALERTLLAYDYLPVRESRAPLDLMVREEGGGLLFQHRGKTLLKTSLQEFTANPGKLLSEFSRGVDTCSPFRSVTLFSLLVSLPLVLYGIGFGVFYLVLSLLLSPKTSAWMASILCLLLGTALLFYVQERPKDLSMDPADALASDRWETRVAALKFIEKKNLDVGDFEAYQKVLKTPHIAERYWLARALGVSRRTSTFRDLLGFLDDPNAPVVSMAFYSLGQRKDPRAVQEILKRIEASHDWYNQWYAYKALRSLGWKQSRSR
;
A
#
# COMPACT_ATOMS: atom_id res chain seq x y z
N MET A 1 -41.49 41.49 14.10
CA MET A 1 -40.31 40.85 14.74
C MET A 1 -40.64 39.37 14.94
N MET A 2 -40.33 38.53 13.94
CA MET A 2 -40.58 37.09 14.00
C MET A 2 -39.38 36.40 14.64
N SER A 3 -39.64 35.68 15.73
CA SER A 3 -38.67 34.90 16.51
C SER A 3 -38.13 33.74 15.69
N PHE A 4 -36.85 33.80 15.30
CA PHE A 4 -36.07 32.64 14.87
C PHE A 4 -35.76 31.76 16.09
N SER A 5 -36.72 30.95 16.48
CA SER A 5 -36.55 29.95 17.54
C SER A 5 -36.92 28.58 16.99
N ASN A 6 -36.01 28.00 16.20
CA ASN A 6 -35.93 26.55 15.94
C ASN A 6 -34.59 26.23 15.25
N VAL A 7 -33.48 26.47 15.94
CA VAL A 7 -32.23 25.77 15.63
C VAL A 7 -32.41 24.33 16.12
N PRO A 8 -32.27 23.30 15.25
CA PRO A 8 -32.51 21.93 15.64
C PRO A 8 -31.57 21.52 16.78
N LYS A 9 -32.09 20.75 17.75
CA LYS A 9 -31.38 20.12 18.89
C LYS A 9 -30.34 19.06 18.43
N PHE A 10 -29.58 19.36 17.40
CA PHE A 10 -28.65 18.49 16.70
C PHE A 10 -27.27 18.47 17.36
N HIS A 11 -26.89 19.57 18.00
CA HIS A 11 -25.52 19.76 18.50
C HIS A 11 -25.17 18.93 19.74
N HIS A 12 -26.09 18.50 20.60
CA HIS A 12 -25.68 17.89 21.87
C HIS A 12 -25.51 16.35 21.87
N SER A 13 -26.01 15.61 20.88
CA SER A 13 -26.07 14.13 20.95
C SER A 13 -25.01 13.40 20.11
N ILE A 14 -24.57 13.96 18.97
CA ILE A 14 -23.63 13.29 18.04
C ILE A 14 -22.17 13.73 18.25
N ILE A 15 -21.95 14.98 18.64
CA ILE A 15 -20.63 15.57 18.89
C ILE A 15 -19.76 14.71 19.83
N PRO A 16 -20.29 14.15 20.93
CA PRO A 16 -19.46 13.36 21.85
C PRO A 16 -18.97 12.04 21.24
N ALA A 17 -19.76 11.38 20.38
CA ALA A 17 -19.35 10.12 19.75
C ALA A 17 -18.32 10.36 18.63
N VAL A 18 -18.52 11.40 17.82
CA VAL A 18 -17.56 11.82 16.79
C VAL A 18 -16.23 12.23 17.42
N ALA A 19 -16.26 12.96 18.55
CA ALA A 19 -15.06 13.34 19.28
C ALA A 19 -14.23 12.12 19.74
N VAL A 20 -14.87 11.03 20.17
CA VAL A 20 -14.17 9.80 20.56
C VAL A 20 -13.52 9.10 19.36
N LEU A 21 -14.20 9.05 18.21
CA LEU A 21 -13.63 8.49 16.99
C LEU A 21 -12.45 9.34 16.51
N LEU A 22 -12.59 10.67 16.50
CA LEU A 22 -11.50 11.59 16.16
C LEU A 22 -10.32 11.45 17.11
N LEU A 23 -10.55 11.27 18.42
CA LEU A 23 -9.48 11.00 19.39
C LEU A 23 -8.69 9.74 19.00
N GLY A 24 -9.39 8.64 18.67
CA GLY A 24 -8.74 7.40 18.22
C GLY A 24 -7.89 7.60 16.98
N LEU A 25 -8.40 8.34 15.99
CA LEU A 25 -7.67 8.66 14.76
C LEU A 25 -6.49 9.61 14.99
N LEU A 26 -6.61 10.57 15.90
CA LEU A 26 -5.52 11.48 16.27
C LEU A 26 -4.37 10.73 16.96
N VAL A 27 -4.71 9.85 17.91
CA VAL A 27 -3.72 8.97 18.57
C VAL A 27 -3.06 8.05 17.54
N ALA A 28 -3.86 7.47 16.63
CA ALA A 28 -3.34 6.63 15.55
C ALA A 28 -2.39 7.41 14.63
N GLN A 29 -2.76 8.63 14.24
CA GLN A 29 -1.94 9.46 13.36
C GLN A 29 -0.62 9.90 14.01
N ALA A 30 -0.62 10.20 15.31
CA ALA A 30 0.60 10.52 16.04
C ALA A 30 1.56 9.32 16.05
N ILE A 31 1.07 8.13 16.40
CA ILE A 31 1.86 6.89 16.42
C ILE A 31 2.34 6.54 15.01
N ALA A 32 1.46 6.66 14.00
CA ALA A 32 1.80 6.35 12.62
C ALA A 32 2.86 7.27 12.03
N THR A 33 2.77 8.57 12.31
CA THR A 33 3.78 9.52 11.88
C THR A 33 5.14 9.17 12.48
N LEU A 34 5.21 8.86 13.79
CA LEU A 34 6.45 8.45 14.45
C LEU A 34 6.98 7.12 13.89
N HIS A 35 6.10 6.13 13.67
CA HIS A 35 6.48 4.83 13.12
C HIS A 35 7.14 4.98 11.75
N VAL A 36 6.52 5.76 10.85
CA VAL A 36 7.05 6.02 9.51
C VAL A 36 8.34 6.83 9.58
N TYR A 37 8.41 7.85 10.44
CA TYR A 37 9.60 8.68 10.60
C TYR A 37 10.83 7.87 11.03
N PHE A 38 10.71 7.04 12.06
CA PHE A 38 11.83 6.23 12.54
C PHE A 38 12.26 5.16 11.53
N SER A 39 11.30 4.54 10.83
CA SER A 39 11.61 3.60 9.74
C SER A 39 12.37 4.29 8.60
N ASN A 40 11.89 5.46 8.14
CA ASN A 40 12.55 6.21 7.09
C ASN A 40 13.94 6.69 7.49
N ALA A 41 14.16 7.04 8.77
CA ALA A 41 15.47 7.40 9.28
C ALA A 41 16.45 6.21 9.32
N GLU A 42 15.97 4.99 9.55
CA GLU A 42 16.78 3.76 9.39
C GLU A 42 17.09 3.47 7.92
N LEU A 43 16.10 3.61 7.03
CA LEU A 43 16.32 3.49 5.58
C LEU A 43 17.33 4.53 5.07
N HIS A 44 17.22 5.79 5.50
CA HIS A 44 18.14 6.85 5.13
C HIS A 44 19.59 6.50 5.47
N ARG A 45 19.85 6.03 6.70
CA ARG A 45 21.19 5.59 7.14
C ARG A 45 21.72 4.43 6.31
N SER A 46 20.85 3.47 6.00
CA SER A 46 21.21 2.29 5.20
C SER A 46 21.57 2.69 3.77
N LEU A 47 20.79 3.56 3.13
CA LEU A 47 21.06 4.04 1.78
C LEU A 47 22.30 4.93 1.72
N LEU A 48 22.53 5.77 2.73
CA LEU A 48 23.72 6.61 2.78
C LEU A 48 25.00 5.75 2.82
N MET A 49 25.01 4.69 3.63
CA MET A 49 26.08 3.70 3.66
C MET A 49 26.29 3.02 2.30
N LEU A 50 25.19 2.61 1.64
CA LEU A 50 25.28 1.99 0.31
C LEU A 50 25.82 2.96 -0.75
N LYS A 51 25.43 4.23 -0.66
CA LYS A 51 25.94 5.30 -1.52
C LYS A 51 27.44 5.52 -1.32
N GLU A 52 27.89 5.59 -0.06
CA GLU A 52 29.31 5.72 0.29
C GLU A 52 30.14 4.52 -0.21
N ALA A 53 29.55 3.33 -0.26
CA ALA A 53 30.17 2.14 -0.84
C ALA A 53 30.14 2.10 -2.38
N GLY A 54 29.63 3.15 -3.04
CA GLY A 54 29.59 3.30 -4.49
C GLY A 54 28.44 2.58 -5.18
N TYR A 55 27.39 2.18 -4.46
CA TYR A 55 26.24 1.53 -5.07
C TYR A 55 25.17 2.55 -5.52
N LEU A 56 24.44 2.19 -6.57
CA LEU A 56 23.22 2.91 -6.96
C LEU A 56 22.17 2.72 -5.87
N ILE A 57 21.63 3.84 -5.37
CA ILE A 57 20.63 3.84 -4.30
C ILE A 57 19.25 4.17 -4.85
N VAL A 58 18.24 3.50 -4.29
CA VAL A 58 16.83 3.77 -4.56
C VAL A 58 16.09 3.83 -3.23
N PRO A 59 15.50 4.99 -2.86
CA PRO A 59 15.47 6.23 -3.63
C PRO A 59 16.85 6.91 -3.76
N ASN A 60 17.00 7.69 -4.83
CA ASN A 60 18.22 8.45 -5.16
C ASN A 60 18.38 9.71 -4.29
N GLN A 61 19.43 10.49 -4.57
CA GLN A 61 19.78 11.70 -3.82
C GLN A 61 18.73 12.82 -3.84
N HIS A 62 17.84 12.87 -4.83
CA HIS A 62 16.78 13.89 -4.89
C HIS A 62 15.67 13.63 -3.87
N ILE A 63 15.49 12.37 -3.48
CA ILE A 63 14.44 11.93 -2.56
C ILE A 63 15.02 11.55 -1.19
N LEU A 64 16.29 11.16 -1.12
CA LEU A 64 16.96 10.76 0.11
C LEU A 64 16.72 11.75 1.27
N PRO A 65 16.88 13.09 1.12
CA PRO A 65 16.59 14.03 2.20
C PRO A 65 15.12 14.03 2.65
N ARG A 66 14.18 13.74 1.73
CA ARG A 66 12.74 13.69 2.04
C ARG A 66 12.39 12.53 2.99
N LEU A 67 13.22 11.49 3.10
CA LEU A 67 13.01 10.41 4.07
C LEU A 67 13.00 10.95 5.52
N LEU A 68 13.81 11.98 5.80
CA LEU A 68 13.87 12.63 7.11
C LEU A 68 12.83 13.75 7.28
N SER A 69 11.97 13.96 6.28
CA SER A 69 10.93 14.99 6.36
C SER A 69 9.77 14.52 7.23
N PHE A 70 9.41 15.32 8.23
CA PHE A 70 8.18 15.10 9.00
C PHE A 70 6.92 15.12 8.11
N LYS A 71 6.90 15.94 7.05
CA LYS A 71 5.79 15.97 6.08
C LYS A 71 5.61 14.61 5.41
N ALA A 72 6.70 13.98 4.96
CA ALA A 72 6.63 12.65 4.34
C ALA A 72 6.16 11.58 5.33
N ALA A 73 6.64 11.65 6.58
CA ALA A 73 6.20 10.74 7.63
C ALA A 73 4.72 10.93 8.00
N PHE A 74 4.23 12.16 8.05
CA PHE A 74 2.82 12.47 8.36
C PHE A 74 1.88 11.95 7.28
N TRP A 75 2.13 12.28 6.01
CA TRP A 75 1.30 11.83 4.90
C TRP A 75 1.42 10.32 4.65
N GLY A 76 2.62 9.74 4.83
CA GLY A 76 2.80 8.29 4.84
C GLY A 76 2.05 7.62 5.98
N GLY A 77 2.04 8.23 7.17
CA GLY A 77 1.36 7.75 8.37
C GLY A 77 -0.16 7.61 8.20
N LEU A 78 -0.77 8.38 7.29
CA LEU A 78 -2.21 8.23 6.98
C LEU A 78 -2.56 6.81 6.56
N PHE A 79 -1.64 6.07 5.91
CA PHE A 79 -1.88 4.67 5.57
C PHE A 79 -2.22 3.82 6.80
N PHE A 80 -1.42 3.89 7.86
CA PHE A 80 -1.68 3.14 9.09
C PHE A 80 -2.90 3.69 9.85
N THR A 81 -3.11 5.00 9.84
CA THR A 81 -4.27 5.64 10.45
C THR A 81 -5.58 5.18 9.80
N LEU A 82 -5.66 5.18 8.46
CA LEU A 82 -6.86 4.79 7.71
C LEU A 82 -7.07 3.27 7.65
N THR A 83 -6.07 2.47 8.04
CA THR A 83 -6.17 1.01 8.11
C THR A 83 -6.33 0.52 9.55
N VAL A 84 -5.23 0.24 10.23
CA VAL A 84 -5.18 -0.27 11.62
C VAL A 84 -5.78 0.74 12.59
N GLY A 85 -5.53 2.04 12.39
CA GLY A 85 -6.05 3.10 13.27
C GLY A 85 -7.58 3.14 13.30
N VAL A 86 -8.22 3.21 12.14
CA VAL A 86 -9.67 3.10 11.97
C VAL A 86 -10.17 1.79 12.57
N PHE A 87 -9.53 0.67 12.25
CA PHE A 87 -9.97 -0.65 12.69
C PHE A 87 -10.01 -0.76 14.22
N LEU A 88 -8.89 -0.42 14.89
CA LEU A 88 -8.80 -0.44 16.34
C LEU A 88 -9.75 0.58 16.99
N THR A 89 -9.89 1.77 16.41
CA THR A 89 -10.82 2.79 16.90
C THR A 89 -12.27 2.27 16.87
N PHE A 90 -12.72 1.74 15.74
CA PHE A 90 -14.08 1.21 15.63
C PHE A 90 -14.29 -0.03 16.50
N LEU A 91 -13.31 -0.93 16.60
CA LEU A 91 -13.39 -2.12 17.44
C LEU A 91 -13.55 -1.73 18.91
N SER A 92 -12.74 -0.80 19.41
CA SER A 92 -12.77 -0.35 20.81
C SER A 92 -14.01 0.47 21.14
N TRP A 93 -14.47 1.31 20.21
CA TRP A 93 -15.75 2.01 20.36
C TRP A 93 -16.92 1.03 20.42
N SER A 94 -16.95 0.05 19.52
CA SER A 94 -17.98 -1.00 19.47
C SER A 94 -17.99 -1.84 20.73
N ALA A 95 -16.82 -2.21 21.26
CA ALA A 95 -16.69 -2.94 22.52
C ALA A 95 -17.24 -2.13 23.71
N SER A 96 -16.91 -0.83 23.79
CA SER A 96 -17.42 0.05 24.85
C SER A 96 -18.93 0.25 24.75
N TRP A 97 -19.45 0.40 23.53
CA TRP A 97 -20.89 0.47 23.26
C TRP A 97 -21.61 -0.82 23.64
N ALA A 98 -21.08 -1.99 23.27
CA ALA A 98 -21.66 -3.29 23.59
C ALA A 98 -21.67 -3.53 25.10
N TRP A 99 -20.56 -3.22 25.79
CA TRP A 99 -20.45 -3.35 27.24
C TRP A 99 -21.57 -2.59 27.95
N LYS A 100 -21.83 -1.34 27.57
CA LYS A 100 -22.88 -0.51 28.17
C LYS A 100 -24.30 -0.92 27.80
N ASN A 101 -24.54 -1.16 26.51
CA ASN A 101 -25.90 -1.23 25.97
C ASN A 101 -26.42 -2.67 25.86
N LEU A 102 -25.57 -3.61 25.44
CA LEU A 102 -25.96 -5.03 25.29
C LEU A 102 -25.77 -5.80 26.59
N PHE A 103 -24.63 -5.58 27.26
CA PHE A 103 -24.26 -6.31 28.47
C PHE A 103 -24.49 -5.52 29.77
N ARG A 104 -25.15 -4.36 29.69
CA ARG A 104 -25.59 -3.54 30.84
C ARG A 104 -24.50 -3.28 31.90
N GLY A 105 -23.25 -3.11 31.46
CA GLY A 105 -22.12 -2.86 32.35
C GLY A 105 -21.50 -4.12 32.98
N ASN A 106 -21.85 -5.33 32.54
CA ASN A 106 -21.36 -6.58 33.12
C ASN A 106 -19.81 -6.65 33.16
N ARG A 107 -19.26 -6.95 34.34
CA ARG A 107 -17.81 -7.10 34.58
C ARG A 107 -17.21 -8.30 33.85
N LEU A 108 -17.97 -9.38 33.63
CA LEU A 108 -17.50 -10.55 32.87
C LEU A 108 -17.19 -10.20 31.42
N PHE A 109 -18.02 -9.36 30.79
CA PHE A 109 -17.75 -8.88 29.43
C PHE A 109 -16.51 -7.98 29.36
N LEU A 110 -16.26 -7.17 30.39
CA LEU A 110 -15.01 -6.40 30.49
C LEU A 110 -13.80 -7.32 30.60
N PHE A 111 -13.87 -8.38 31.41
CA PHE A 111 -12.79 -9.36 31.52
C PHE A 111 -12.52 -10.03 30.17
N PHE A 112 -13.57 -10.40 29.43
CA PHE A 112 -13.44 -10.92 28.06
C PHE A 112 -12.76 -9.91 27.11
N CYS A 113 -13.15 -8.63 27.17
CA CYS A 113 -12.51 -7.58 26.36
C CYS A 113 -11.03 -7.40 26.74
N LEU A 114 -10.71 -7.39 28.04
CA LEU A 114 -9.35 -7.27 28.54
C LEU A 114 -8.49 -8.46 28.12
N LEU A 115 -9.00 -9.68 28.25
CA LEU A 115 -8.31 -10.89 27.83
C LEU A 115 -8.07 -10.91 26.31
N SER A 116 -9.07 -10.52 25.52
CA SER A 116 -8.94 -10.39 24.06
C SER A 116 -7.88 -9.33 23.69
N TRP A 117 -7.85 -8.22 24.42
CA TRP A 117 -6.88 -7.14 24.21
C TRP A 117 -5.45 -7.56 24.56
N LEU A 118 -5.24 -8.23 25.70
CA LEU A 118 -3.95 -8.80 26.09
C LEU A 118 -3.48 -9.87 25.09
N THR A 119 -4.40 -10.72 24.63
CA THR A 119 -4.11 -11.73 23.61
C THR A 119 -3.66 -11.07 22.31
N ALA A 120 -4.34 -10.01 21.86
CA ALA A 120 -3.94 -9.26 20.67
C ALA A 120 -2.52 -8.67 20.82
N LEU A 121 -2.19 -8.08 21.98
CA LEU A 121 -0.86 -7.55 22.29
C LEU A 121 0.24 -8.63 22.23
N ILE A 122 -0.05 -9.83 22.73
CA ILE A 122 0.87 -10.97 22.67
C ILE A 122 1.04 -11.44 21.22
N LEU A 123 -0.05 -11.61 20.49
CA LEU A 123 -0.03 -12.11 19.11
C LEU A 123 0.75 -11.19 18.16
N VAL A 124 0.58 -9.87 18.28
CA VAL A 124 1.31 -8.93 17.40
C VAL A 124 2.81 -8.85 17.71
N ASN A 125 3.23 -9.24 18.91
CA ASN A 125 4.63 -9.29 19.34
C ASN A 125 5.20 -10.73 19.39
N GLY A 126 4.47 -11.72 18.86
CA GLY A 126 4.82 -13.14 19.04
C GLY A 126 6.14 -13.59 18.40
N LYS A 127 6.75 -12.77 17.52
CA LYS A 127 8.08 -13.02 16.92
C LYS A 127 9.20 -12.26 17.62
N ALA A 128 8.97 -10.98 17.89
CA ALA A 128 9.82 -10.15 18.71
C ALA A 128 9.04 -8.93 19.19
N PHE A 129 9.49 -8.32 20.28
CA PHE A 129 8.94 -7.07 20.75
C PHE A 129 9.23 -5.94 19.75
N CYS A 130 8.19 -5.26 19.29
CA CYS A 130 8.30 -4.02 18.52
C CYS A 130 7.53 -2.92 19.23
N LEU A 131 8.26 -1.88 19.66
CA LEU A 131 7.68 -0.76 20.40
C LEU A 131 6.58 -0.08 19.59
N MET A 132 6.86 0.32 18.34
CA MET A 132 5.91 1.06 17.51
C MET A 132 4.60 0.28 17.29
N ILE A 133 4.68 -1.01 16.98
CA ILE A 133 3.51 -1.89 16.82
C ILE A 133 2.72 -1.95 18.13
N THR A 134 3.40 -2.13 19.26
CA THR A 134 2.78 -2.19 20.58
C THR A 134 2.02 -0.91 20.92
N LEU A 135 2.55 0.26 20.57
CA LEU A 135 1.89 1.55 20.82
C LEU A 135 0.50 1.63 20.18
N TYR A 136 0.31 1.13 18.95
CA TYR A 136 -1.02 1.12 18.31
C TYR A 136 -2.03 0.35 19.14
N PHE A 137 -1.67 -0.87 19.52
CA PHE A 137 -2.56 -1.77 20.25
C PHE A 137 -2.75 -1.36 21.69
N LEU A 138 -1.82 -0.59 22.27
CA LEU A 138 -1.94 -0.09 23.64
C LEU A 138 -2.79 1.18 23.71
N PHE A 139 -2.40 2.24 22.99
CA PHE A 139 -2.94 3.57 23.20
C PHE A 139 -4.27 3.82 22.49
N ILE A 140 -4.45 3.30 21.26
CA ILE A 140 -5.70 3.53 20.52
C ILE A 140 -6.88 2.88 21.25
N PRO A 141 -6.84 1.56 21.60
CA PRO A 141 -7.94 0.95 22.32
C PRO A 141 -8.22 1.57 23.68
N ALA A 142 -7.18 1.88 24.46
CA ALA A 142 -7.33 2.48 25.78
C ALA A 142 -8.00 3.87 25.70
N ALA A 143 -7.48 4.76 24.85
CA ALA A 143 -8.02 6.11 24.70
C ALA A 143 -9.49 6.10 24.24
N VAL A 144 -9.80 5.27 23.24
CA VAL A 144 -11.15 5.17 22.68
C VAL A 144 -12.12 4.51 23.65
N PHE A 145 -11.76 3.36 24.24
CA PHE A 145 -12.64 2.63 25.13
C PHE A 145 -12.97 3.44 26.38
N LEU A 146 -11.96 4.06 27.02
CA LEU A 146 -12.16 4.88 28.22
C LEU A 146 -13.00 6.13 27.93
N SER A 147 -12.78 6.78 26.79
CA SER A 147 -13.54 7.97 26.41
C SER A 147 -14.98 7.62 26.04
N ALA A 148 -15.20 6.55 25.27
CA ALA A 148 -16.53 6.00 25.00
C ALA A 148 -17.23 5.54 26.29
N ALA A 149 -16.47 5.00 27.25
CA ALA A 149 -16.98 4.57 28.56
C ALA A 149 -17.43 5.74 29.44
N LYS A 150 -16.96 6.97 29.18
CA LYS A 150 -17.44 8.19 29.88
C LYS A 150 -18.68 8.80 29.25
N LEU A 151 -19.00 8.49 27.99
CA LEU A 151 -20.22 8.99 27.35
C LEU A 151 -21.46 8.49 28.10
N ARG A 152 -22.31 9.39 28.60
CA ARG A 152 -23.56 8.99 29.27
C ARG A 152 -24.38 8.13 28.30
N ALA A 153 -24.83 6.96 28.76
CA ALA A 153 -25.85 6.21 28.04
C ALA A 153 -27.06 7.15 27.92
N HIS A 154 -27.38 7.59 26.69
CA HIS A 154 -28.56 8.41 26.49
C HIS A 154 -29.75 7.58 26.97
N GLY A 155 -30.47 8.09 27.98
CA GLY A 155 -31.68 7.50 28.53
C GLY A 155 -32.84 7.56 27.55
N SER A 156 -32.70 6.94 26.37
CA SER A 156 -33.83 6.56 25.54
C SER A 156 -34.13 5.09 25.83
N THR A 157 -35.07 4.89 26.75
CA THR A 157 -35.88 3.69 26.85
C THR A 157 -36.29 3.23 25.42
N THR A 158 -36.16 1.92 25.17
CA THR A 158 -36.72 1.15 24.03
C THR A 158 -36.22 1.37 22.58
N GLY A 159 -35.16 2.15 22.33
CA GLY A 159 -34.69 2.44 20.94
C GLY A 159 -33.43 1.74 20.39
N SER A 160 -32.82 0.79 21.11
CA SER A 160 -31.39 0.44 20.93
C SER A 160 -31.00 -0.46 19.73
N PRO A 161 -31.75 -1.53 19.34
CA PRO A 161 -31.33 -2.39 18.22
C PRO A 161 -31.75 -1.88 16.83
N ARG A 162 -32.81 -1.08 16.72
CA ARG A 162 -33.31 -0.59 15.42
C ARG A 162 -32.31 0.31 14.69
N LYS A 163 -31.40 1.00 15.41
CA LYS A 163 -30.34 1.81 14.79
C LYS A 163 -29.28 0.96 14.08
N LEU A 164 -29.10 -0.29 14.49
CA LEU A 164 -28.20 -1.23 13.82
C LEU A 164 -28.71 -1.61 12.42
N LEU A 165 -30.01 -1.43 12.15
CA LEU A 165 -30.56 -1.63 10.80
C LEU A 165 -29.92 -0.69 9.76
N LEU A 166 -29.39 0.46 10.19
CA LEU A 166 -28.65 1.38 9.31
C LEU A 166 -27.28 0.82 8.87
N LEU A 167 -26.80 -0.28 9.47
CA LEU A 167 -25.61 -1.00 9.05
C LEU A 167 -25.93 -2.12 8.05
N ILE A 168 -27.20 -2.48 7.84
CA ILE A 168 -27.58 -3.53 6.88
C ILE A 168 -27.10 -3.17 5.47
N PRO A 169 -27.34 -1.94 4.94
CA PRO A 169 -26.78 -1.53 3.65
C PRO A 169 -25.27 -1.67 3.54
N PHE A 170 -24.54 -1.34 4.60
CA PHE A 170 -23.09 -1.53 4.65
C PHE A 170 -22.70 -3.02 4.53
N LEU A 171 -23.37 -3.90 5.28
CA LEU A 171 -23.12 -5.35 5.21
C LEU A 171 -23.46 -5.92 3.83
N ILE A 172 -24.56 -5.47 3.21
CA ILE A 172 -24.93 -5.85 1.84
C ILE A 172 -23.85 -5.39 0.85
N LEU A 173 -23.38 -4.15 0.94
CA LEU A 173 -22.32 -3.63 0.08
C LEU A 173 -21.01 -4.41 0.25
N ILE A 174 -20.63 -4.75 1.48
CA ILE A 174 -19.46 -5.61 1.73
C ILE A 174 -19.62 -6.96 1.03
N LEU A 175 -20.77 -7.60 1.15
CA LEU A 175 -21.02 -8.90 0.52
C LEU A 175 -20.96 -8.78 -1.02
N LEU A 176 -21.62 -7.77 -1.59
CA LEU A 176 -21.66 -7.54 -3.03
C LEU A 176 -20.26 -7.24 -3.60
N TRP A 177 -19.52 -6.32 -2.99
CA TRP A 177 -18.17 -5.99 -3.44
C TRP A 177 -17.17 -7.12 -3.17
N GLY A 178 -17.31 -7.82 -2.03
CA GLY A 178 -16.46 -8.94 -1.63
C GLY A 178 -16.52 -10.10 -2.62
N THR A 179 -17.69 -10.43 -3.16
CA THR A 179 -17.83 -11.48 -4.20
C THR A 179 -17.14 -11.11 -5.53
N GLN A 180 -16.82 -9.83 -5.73
CA GLN A 180 -16.35 -9.27 -7.00
C GLN A 180 -14.91 -8.74 -6.93
N ALA A 181 -14.26 -8.82 -5.77
CA ALA A 181 -12.92 -8.30 -5.49
C ALA A 181 -11.78 -9.13 -6.15
N LYS A 182 -11.84 -9.31 -7.48
CA LYS A 182 -10.80 -9.91 -8.31
C LYS A 182 -9.84 -8.84 -8.83
N SER A 183 -8.65 -9.23 -9.29
CA SER A 183 -7.63 -8.29 -9.80
C SER A 183 -8.15 -7.33 -10.88
N HIS A 184 -8.95 -7.82 -11.83
CA HIS A 184 -9.56 -7.00 -12.88
C HIS A 184 -10.52 -5.92 -12.36
N PHE A 185 -11.20 -6.16 -11.23
CA PHE A 185 -12.12 -5.19 -10.64
C PHE A 185 -11.37 -3.93 -10.18
N PHE A 186 -10.26 -4.10 -9.45
CA PHE A 186 -9.44 -2.99 -8.98
C PHE A 186 -8.79 -2.21 -10.13
N LEU A 187 -8.37 -2.91 -11.20
CA LEU A 187 -7.85 -2.24 -12.40
C LEU A 187 -8.93 -1.37 -13.08
N ASN A 188 -10.15 -1.87 -13.21
CA ASN A 188 -11.25 -1.09 -13.78
C ASN A 188 -11.67 0.07 -12.87
N LEU A 189 -11.67 -0.13 -11.54
CA LEU A 189 -11.94 0.94 -10.57
C LEU A 189 -10.94 2.07 -10.75
N ARG A 190 -9.64 1.74 -10.84
CA ARG A 190 -8.59 2.71 -11.12
C ARG A 190 -8.84 3.42 -12.45
N ASP A 191 -9.02 2.68 -13.53
CA ASP A 191 -9.09 3.27 -14.88
C ASP A 191 -10.33 4.16 -15.07
N ARG A 192 -11.49 3.75 -14.52
CA ARG A 192 -12.79 4.43 -14.74
C ARG A 192 -13.17 5.47 -13.70
N LEU A 193 -12.56 5.42 -12.50
CA LEU A 193 -12.87 6.36 -11.42
C LEU A 193 -11.65 7.23 -11.08
N LEU A 194 -10.48 6.61 -10.87
CA LEU A 194 -9.29 7.34 -10.44
C LEU A 194 -8.65 8.10 -11.61
N LEU A 195 -8.41 7.45 -12.75
CA LEU A 195 -7.67 8.07 -13.86
C LEU A 195 -8.54 8.88 -14.83
N SER A 196 -9.86 8.80 -14.70
CA SER A 196 -10.84 9.50 -15.55
C SER A 196 -11.28 10.85 -14.99
N THR A 197 -11.03 11.13 -13.71
CA THR A 197 -11.49 12.35 -13.03
C THR A 197 -10.33 13.11 -12.40
N SER A 198 -10.40 14.44 -12.38
CA SER A 198 -9.34 15.29 -11.79
C SER A 198 -9.16 15.09 -10.29
N LEU A 199 -10.23 14.73 -9.56
CA LEU A 199 -10.16 14.36 -8.15
C LEU A 199 -9.46 13.00 -7.99
N GLY A 200 -9.83 12.03 -8.81
CA GLY A 200 -9.24 10.70 -8.82
C GLY A 200 -7.74 10.73 -9.14
N THR A 201 -7.31 11.57 -10.08
CA THR A 201 -5.89 11.72 -10.42
C THR A 201 -5.12 12.29 -9.25
N LYS A 202 -5.64 13.29 -8.53
CA LYS A 202 -5.00 13.81 -7.31
C LYS A 202 -4.86 12.75 -6.21
N VAL A 203 -5.85 11.87 -6.06
CA VAL A 203 -5.76 10.73 -5.13
C VAL A 203 -4.70 9.74 -5.58
N SER A 204 -4.61 9.47 -6.89
CA SER A 204 -3.55 8.65 -7.46
C SER A 204 -2.17 9.29 -7.21
N ASP A 205 -1.98 10.55 -7.54
CA ASP A 205 -0.72 11.27 -7.36
C ASP A 205 -0.28 11.23 -5.89
N PHE A 206 -1.20 11.48 -4.96
CA PHE A 206 -0.95 11.33 -3.52
C PHE A 206 -0.46 9.92 -3.15
N TYR A 207 -1.09 8.88 -3.69
CA TYR A 207 -0.67 7.50 -3.46
C TYR A 207 0.76 7.25 -3.99
N TYR A 208 1.06 7.66 -5.23
CA TYR A 208 2.38 7.46 -5.83
C TYR A 208 3.48 8.26 -5.11
N ASP A 209 3.14 9.47 -4.64
CA ASP A 209 4.05 10.32 -3.86
C ASP A 209 4.41 9.74 -2.49
N TYR A 210 3.45 9.09 -1.81
CA TYR A 210 3.61 8.75 -0.39
C TYR A 210 3.60 7.26 -0.06
N ALA A 211 3.22 6.35 -0.97
CA ALA A 211 3.02 4.94 -0.63
C ALA A 211 4.28 4.21 -0.13
N TYR A 212 5.47 4.60 -0.58
CA TYR A 212 6.70 3.90 -0.20
C TYR A 212 7.22 4.22 1.19
N TYR A 213 6.92 5.41 1.74
CA TYR A 213 7.33 5.78 3.10
C TYR A 213 6.73 4.83 4.17
N PRO A 214 5.40 4.63 4.26
CA PRO A 214 4.84 3.67 5.21
C PRO A 214 5.11 2.23 4.80
N ALA A 215 5.29 1.95 3.51
CA ALA A 215 5.60 0.59 3.07
C ALA A 215 6.94 0.10 3.64
N GLU A 216 7.93 0.97 3.83
CA GLU A 216 9.20 0.55 4.42
C GLU A 216 9.08 0.11 5.88
N ALA A 217 8.14 0.69 6.64
CA ALA A 217 7.99 0.46 8.08
C ALA A 217 7.65 -0.99 8.50
N PHE A 218 7.19 -1.82 7.56
CA PHE A 218 6.74 -3.18 7.83
C PHE A 218 7.13 -4.21 6.76
N LYS A 219 8.00 -3.84 5.80
CA LYS A 219 8.53 -4.77 4.79
C LYS A 219 9.39 -5.86 5.45
N SER A 220 9.30 -7.08 4.94
CA SER A 220 10.32 -8.10 5.22
C SER A 220 11.60 -7.80 4.45
N LEU A 221 12.73 -8.41 4.84
CA LEU A 221 13.97 -8.27 4.09
C LEU A 221 13.80 -8.72 2.62
N ASP A 222 13.08 -9.81 2.37
CA ASP A 222 12.73 -10.30 1.03
C ASP A 222 11.94 -9.27 0.17
N GLN A 223 11.24 -8.33 0.81
CA GLN A 223 10.49 -7.27 0.11
C GLN A 223 11.29 -5.99 -0.10
N LYS A 224 12.41 -5.79 0.63
CA LYS A 224 13.31 -4.65 0.41
C LYS A 224 13.97 -4.74 -0.96
N LEU A 225 14.21 -3.58 -1.56
CA LEU A 225 14.86 -3.51 -2.88
C LEU A 225 16.37 -3.73 -2.78
N LEU A 226 17.01 -3.10 -1.79
CA LEU A 226 18.43 -3.16 -1.52
C LEU A 226 18.63 -3.64 -0.08
N ARG A 227 19.60 -4.53 0.15
CA ARG A 227 20.00 -4.97 1.48
C ARG A 227 21.48 -4.74 1.68
N SER A 228 21.85 -4.22 2.85
CA SER A 228 23.24 -4.10 3.26
C SER A 228 23.77 -5.43 3.78
N CYS A 229 24.99 -5.80 3.42
CA CYS A 229 25.63 -6.96 4.04
C CYS A 229 27.11 -6.77 4.31
N SER A 230 27.65 -7.48 5.30
CA SER A 230 29.10 -7.66 5.45
C SER A 230 29.48 -9.11 5.27
N ILE A 231 30.70 -9.30 4.76
CA ILE A 231 31.36 -10.60 4.68
C ILE A 231 32.60 -10.45 5.55
N GLU A 232 32.53 -10.95 6.78
CA GLU A 232 33.59 -10.82 7.77
C GLU A 232 34.45 -12.09 7.84
N SER A 233 35.77 -11.90 7.89
CA SER A 233 36.74 -12.91 8.32
C SER A 233 36.72 -14.22 7.52
N LEU A 234 36.68 -14.14 6.19
CA LEU A 234 36.90 -15.32 5.35
C LEU A 234 38.39 -15.56 5.15
N GLN A 235 38.89 -16.73 5.56
CA GLN A 235 40.31 -17.07 5.41
C GLN A 235 40.71 -17.29 3.94
N ARG A 236 39.73 -17.50 3.05
CA ARG A 236 39.93 -17.89 1.65
C ARG A 236 39.31 -16.88 0.68
N LYS A 237 40.16 -16.11 -0.02
CA LYS A 237 39.73 -15.14 -1.06
C LYS A 237 38.79 -15.70 -2.14
N PRO A 238 38.96 -16.93 -2.66
CA PRO A 238 38.04 -17.47 -3.67
C PRO A 238 36.60 -17.67 -3.14
N VAL A 239 36.48 -18.04 -1.86
CA VAL A 239 35.19 -18.24 -1.18
C VAL A 239 34.48 -16.90 -1.01
N GLU A 240 35.22 -15.87 -0.59
CA GLU A 240 34.73 -14.50 -0.46
C GLU A 240 34.17 -13.97 -1.78
N GLN A 241 34.91 -14.14 -2.89
CA GLN A 241 34.47 -13.69 -4.21
C GLN A 241 33.23 -14.44 -4.71
N ALA A 242 33.15 -15.76 -4.46
CA ALA A 242 31.98 -16.56 -4.83
C ALA A 242 30.73 -16.11 -4.04
N LEU A 243 30.91 -15.85 -2.73
CA LEU A 243 29.86 -15.37 -1.86
C LEU A 243 29.39 -13.96 -2.26
N GLU A 244 30.31 -13.02 -2.48
CA GLU A 244 30.01 -11.66 -2.93
C GLU A 244 29.22 -11.67 -4.24
N ARG A 245 29.66 -12.44 -5.25
CA ARG A 245 28.95 -12.57 -6.53
C ARG A 245 27.53 -13.11 -6.36
N THR A 246 27.36 -14.09 -5.46
CA THR A 246 26.06 -14.70 -5.18
C THR A 246 25.14 -13.70 -4.49
N LEU A 247 25.62 -13.01 -3.45
CA LEU A 247 24.85 -12.00 -2.71
C LEU A 247 24.43 -10.82 -3.60
N LEU A 248 25.34 -10.31 -4.45
CA LEU A 248 25.04 -9.23 -5.41
C LEU A 248 23.97 -9.62 -6.43
N ALA A 249 23.86 -10.90 -6.78
CA ALA A 249 22.80 -11.39 -7.66
C ALA A 249 21.40 -11.26 -7.01
N TYR A 250 21.34 -11.23 -5.68
CA TYR A 250 20.12 -11.10 -4.86
C TYR A 250 19.97 -9.72 -4.19
N ASP A 251 20.71 -8.71 -4.65
CA ASP A 251 20.67 -7.33 -4.15
C ASP A 251 21.07 -7.21 -2.66
N TYR A 252 21.88 -8.15 -2.17
CA TYR A 252 22.66 -8.01 -0.94
C TYR A 252 24.01 -7.40 -1.30
N LEU A 253 24.27 -6.21 -0.76
CA LEU A 253 25.32 -5.31 -1.21
C LEU A 253 26.43 -5.25 -0.15
N PRO A 254 27.62 -5.82 -0.44
CA PRO A 254 28.71 -5.86 0.52
C PRO A 254 29.27 -4.48 0.85
N VAL A 255 29.39 -4.19 2.13
CA VAL A 255 29.95 -2.98 2.74
C VAL A 255 31.05 -3.38 3.73
N ARG A 256 32.20 -2.69 3.67
CA ARG A 256 33.41 -3.08 4.42
C ARG A 256 33.41 -2.62 5.87
N GLU A 257 32.89 -1.41 6.12
CA GLU A 257 32.80 -0.83 7.45
C GLU A 257 31.43 -0.19 7.60
N SER A 258 30.76 -0.47 8.71
CA SER A 258 29.42 0.07 8.96
C SER A 258 29.29 0.59 10.37
N ARG A 259 28.87 1.85 10.49
CA ARG A 259 28.40 2.45 11.75
C ARG A 259 26.92 2.17 12.03
N ALA A 260 26.20 1.60 11.07
CA ALA A 260 24.78 1.28 11.17
C ALA A 260 24.55 -0.25 11.19
N PRO A 261 23.44 -0.72 11.77
CA PRO A 261 23.13 -2.15 11.77
C PRO A 261 22.93 -2.66 10.33
N LEU A 262 23.63 -3.74 9.98
CA LEU A 262 23.54 -4.39 8.67
C LEU A 262 22.33 -5.32 8.61
N ASP A 263 21.74 -5.48 7.41
CA ASP A 263 20.63 -6.41 7.21
C ASP A 263 21.10 -7.88 7.32
N LEU A 264 22.32 -8.17 6.85
CA LEU A 264 22.96 -9.49 6.89
C LEU A 264 24.46 -9.38 7.22
N MET A 265 24.93 -10.15 8.18
CA MET A 265 26.36 -10.37 8.42
C MET A 265 26.67 -11.84 8.17
N VAL A 266 27.66 -12.12 7.32
CA VAL A 266 28.13 -13.48 7.05
C VAL A 266 29.50 -13.66 7.69
N ARG A 267 29.61 -14.69 8.53
CA ARG A 267 30.86 -15.11 9.19
C ARG A 267 31.17 -16.56 8.88
N GLU A 268 32.44 -16.92 8.84
CA GLU A 268 32.89 -18.31 8.72
C GLU A 268 33.31 -18.84 10.09
N GLU A 269 32.75 -19.97 10.51
CA GLU A 269 33.10 -20.66 11.75
C GLU A 269 33.08 -22.19 11.51
N GLY A 270 34.19 -22.87 11.82
CA GLY A 270 34.28 -24.33 11.70
C GLY A 270 34.04 -24.90 10.29
N GLY A 271 34.32 -24.13 9.23
CA GLY A 271 34.06 -24.51 7.84
C GLY A 271 32.60 -24.32 7.37
N GLY A 272 31.74 -23.76 8.22
CA GLY A 272 30.38 -23.34 7.89
C GLY A 272 30.24 -21.82 7.80
N LEU A 273 29.20 -21.37 7.11
CA LEU A 273 28.76 -19.99 7.03
C LEU A 273 27.65 -19.73 8.06
N LEU A 274 27.81 -18.68 8.84
CA LEU A 274 26.86 -18.20 9.83
C LEU A 274 26.23 -16.90 9.34
N PHE A 275 24.92 -16.91 9.21
CA PHE A 275 24.16 -15.74 8.78
C PHE A 275 23.55 -15.10 10.04
N GLN A 276 23.95 -13.87 10.29
CA GLN A 276 23.62 -13.14 11.50
C GLN A 276 22.84 -11.86 11.19
N HIS A 277 21.93 -11.52 12.09
CA HIS A 277 21.21 -10.25 12.11
C HIS A 277 21.32 -9.65 13.51
N ARG A 278 21.86 -8.43 13.63
CA ARG A 278 22.06 -7.74 14.92
C ARG A 278 22.72 -8.62 16.00
N GLY A 279 23.75 -9.36 15.62
CA GLY A 279 24.52 -10.25 16.51
C GLY A 279 23.87 -11.60 16.81
N LYS A 280 22.64 -11.86 16.35
CA LYS A 280 21.97 -13.15 16.51
C LYS A 280 22.18 -14.02 15.26
N THR A 281 22.74 -15.21 15.43
CA THR A 281 22.80 -16.23 14.37
C THR A 281 21.41 -16.80 14.12
N LEU A 282 20.94 -16.71 12.88
CA LEU A 282 19.61 -17.17 12.47
C LEU A 282 19.67 -18.38 11.53
N LEU A 283 20.75 -18.52 10.77
CA LEU A 283 20.94 -19.62 9.83
C LEU A 283 22.41 -20.05 9.82
N LYS A 284 22.64 -21.36 9.80
CA LYS A 284 23.96 -21.98 9.62
C LYS A 284 23.90 -22.83 8.36
N THR A 285 24.84 -22.67 7.44
CA THR A 285 24.88 -23.39 6.16
C THR A 285 26.32 -23.59 5.70
N SER A 286 26.54 -24.34 4.62
CA SER A 286 27.86 -24.44 3.96
C SER A 286 27.90 -23.58 2.70
N LEU A 287 29.10 -23.28 2.18
CA LEU A 287 29.23 -22.58 0.90
C LEU A 287 28.57 -23.35 -0.25
N GLN A 288 28.72 -24.68 -0.27
CA GLN A 288 28.16 -25.53 -1.33
C GLN A 288 26.62 -25.48 -1.32
N GLU A 289 26.03 -25.60 -0.13
CA GLU A 289 24.58 -25.53 0.03
C GLU A 289 24.04 -24.12 -0.31
N PHE A 290 24.73 -23.08 0.15
CA PHE A 290 24.36 -21.69 -0.14
C PHE A 290 24.42 -21.38 -1.64
N THR A 291 25.49 -21.78 -2.32
CA THR A 291 25.65 -21.53 -3.75
C THR A 291 24.69 -22.36 -4.61
N ALA A 292 24.29 -23.56 -4.14
CA ALA A 292 23.30 -24.38 -4.82
C ALA A 292 21.88 -23.79 -4.75
N ASN A 293 21.47 -23.23 -3.60
CA ASN A 293 20.11 -22.72 -3.38
C ASN A 293 20.05 -21.37 -2.65
N PRO A 294 20.69 -20.31 -3.17
CA PRO A 294 20.85 -19.05 -2.45
C PRO A 294 19.51 -18.38 -2.15
N GLY A 295 18.58 -18.36 -3.11
CA GLY A 295 17.26 -17.76 -2.91
C GLY A 295 16.43 -18.40 -1.80
N LYS A 296 16.52 -19.73 -1.64
CA LYS A 296 15.80 -20.45 -0.58
C LYS A 296 16.35 -20.07 0.80
N LEU A 297 17.67 -20.10 0.95
CA LEU A 297 18.35 -19.82 2.22
C LEU A 297 18.24 -18.34 2.62
N LEU A 298 18.32 -17.42 1.65
CA LEU A 298 18.06 -15.99 1.92
C LEU A 298 16.62 -15.74 2.34
N SER A 299 15.63 -16.44 1.74
CA SER A 299 14.24 -16.31 2.16
C SER A 299 13.99 -16.90 3.55
N GLU A 300 14.64 -18.01 3.89
CA GLU A 300 14.60 -18.58 5.23
C GLU A 300 15.20 -17.62 6.26
N PHE A 301 16.37 -17.04 5.95
CA PHE A 301 16.97 -15.99 6.77
C PHE A 301 16.04 -14.78 6.93
N SER A 302 15.43 -14.29 5.85
CA SER A 302 14.46 -13.19 5.89
C SER A 302 13.27 -13.50 6.79
N ARG A 303 12.72 -14.72 6.74
CA ARG A 303 11.62 -15.15 7.63
C ARG A 303 12.04 -15.19 9.10
N GLY A 304 13.29 -15.56 9.38
CA GLY A 304 13.87 -15.53 10.73
C GLY A 304 14.01 -14.11 11.29
N VAL A 305 14.20 -13.12 10.43
CA VAL A 305 14.31 -11.68 10.79
C VAL A 305 12.94 -10.98 10.85
N ASP A 306 11.92 -11.46 10.15
CA ASP A 306 10.63 -10.76 9.99
C ASP A 306 9.78 -10.72 11.28
N THR A 307 10.01 -9.68 12.09
CA THR A 307 9.24 -9.40 13.30
C THR A 307 7.88 -8.77 13.02
N CYS A 308 7.68 -8.19 11.82
CA CYS A 308 6.50 -7.43 11.46
C CYS A 308 5.40 -8.28 10.79
N SER A 309 5.65 -9.55 10.51
CA SER A 309 4.69 -10.44 9.84
C SER A 309 3.28 -10.43 10.46
N PRO A 310 3.08 -10.55 11.80
CA PRO A 310 1.75 -10.49 12.39
C PRO A 310 1.06 -9.14 12.16
N PHE A 311 1.79 -8.04 12.33
CA PHE A 311 1.28 -6.68 12.13
C PHE A 311 0.92 -6.42 10.66
N ARG A 312 1.72 -6.94 9.71
CA ARG A 312 1.41 -6.88 8.27
C ARG A 312 0.09 -7.58 7.95
N SER A 313 -0.13 -8.77 8.51
CA SER A 313 -1.40 -9.49 8.35
C SER A 313 -2.59 -8.73 8.94
N VAL A 314 -2.45 -8.17 10.13
CA VAL A 314 -3.51 -7.33 10.72
C VAL A 314 -3.76 -6.08 9.87
N THR A 315 -2.71 -5.41 9.39
CA THR A 315 -2.84 -4.23 8.53
C THR A 315 -3.60 -4.54 7.25
N LEU A 316 -3.30 -5.67 6.60
CA LEU A 316 -4.02 -6.13 5.40
C LEU A 316 -5.49 -6.43 5.71
N PHE A 317 -5.77 -7.14 6.81
CA PHE A 317 -7.14 -7.40 7.25
C PHE A 317 -7.89 -6.11 7.57
N SER A 318 -7.25 -5.20 8.32
CA SER A 318 -7.80 -3.89 8.65
C SER A 318 -8.08 -3.05 7.42
N LEU A 319 -7.23 -3.09 6.38
CA LEU A 319 -7.49 -2.39 5.13
C LEU A 319 -8.79 -2.88 4.47
N LEU A 320 -9.02 -4.20 4.43
CA LEU A 320 -10.23 -4.80 3.83
C LEU A 320 -11.52 -4.41 4.57
N VAL A 321 -11.45 -4.24 5.89
CA VAL A 321 -12.61 -3.89 6.72
C VAL A 321 -12.80 -2.37 6.82
N SER A 322 -11.72 -1.62 7.08
CA SER A 322 -11.76 -0.18 7.35
C SER A 322 -12.05 0.65 6.11
N LEU A 323 -11.53 0.27 4.93
CA LEU A 323 -11.74 1.08 3.72
C LEU A 323 -13.23 1.16 3.34
N PRO A 324 -13.99 0.04 3.21
CA PRO A 324 -15.43 0.12 2.99
C PRO A 324 -16.16 0.89 4.09
N LEU A 325 -15.74 0.73 5.34
CA LEU A 325 -16.37 1.39 6.49
C LEU A 325 -16.21 2.92 6.43
N VAL A 326 -15.02 3.40 6.11
CA VAL A 326 -14.73 4.84 5.95
C VAL A 326 -15.50 5.41 4.77
N LEU A 327 -15.48 4.73 3.62
CA LEU A 327 -16.22 5.18 2.43
C LEU A 327 -17.73 5.24 2.69
N TYR A 328 -18.29 4.22 3.34
CA TYR A 328 -19.68 4.21 3.75
C TYR A 328 -19.98 5.34 4.73
N GLY A 329 -19.14 5.55 5.74
CA GLY A 329 -19.30 6.61 6.73
C GLY A 329 -19.28 8.01 6.11
N ILE A 330 -18.37 8.27 5.17
CA ILE A 330 -18.29 9.55 4.44
C ILE A 330 -19.55 9.74 3.59
N GLY A 331 -19.91 8.75 2.77
CA GLY A 331 -21.11 8.83 1.91
C GLY A 331 -22.39 9.04 2.73
N PHE A 332 -22.53 8.26 3.82
CA PHE A 332 -23.66 8.36 4.73
C PHE A 332 -23.70 9.76 5.36
N GLY A 333 -22.57 10.26 5.86
CA GLY A 333 -22.47 11.58 6.48
C GLY A 333 -22.87 12.71 5.52
N VAL A 334 -22.42 12.66 4.27
CA VAL A 334 -22.77 13.67 3.24
C VAL A 334 -24.26 13.63 2.92
N PHE A 335 -24.82 12.46 2.59
CA PHE A 335 -26.25 12.35 2.31
C PHE A 335 -27.10 12.74 3.51
N TYR A 336 -26.70 12.30 4.69
CA TYR A 336 -27.39 12.62 5.92
C TYR A 336 -27.41 14.14 6.17
N LEU A 337 -26.26 14.82 6.03
CA LEU A 337 -26.15 16.27 6.21
C LEU A 337 -27.12 17.00 5.28
N VAL A 338 -27.09 16.68 3.98
CA VAL A 338 -27.95 17.32 2.98
C VAL A 338 -29.44 17.06 3.28
N LEU A 339 -29.81 15.82 3.57
CA LEU A 339 -31.20 15.46 3.87
C LEU A 339 -31.69 16.02 5.21
N SER A 340 -30.80 16.21 6.19
CA SER A 340 -31.14 16.77 7.49
C SER A 340 -31.55 18.25 7.44
N LEU A 341 -31.23 18.96 6.34
CA LEU A 341 -31.68 20.33 6.11
C LEU A 341 -33.19 20.39 5.79
N LEU A 342 -33.77 19.30 5.28
CA LEU A 342 -35.13 19.27 4.74
C LEU A 342 -36.06 18.32 5.50
N LEU A 343 -35.51 17.30 6.17
CA LEU A 343 -36.27 16.17 6.69
C LEU A 343 -35.95 15.89 8.16
N SER A 344 -36.82 15.09 8.79
CA SER A 344 -36.61 14.67 10.18
C SER A 344 -35.33 13.82 10.34
N PRO A 345 -34.64 13.86 11.50
CA PRO A 345 -33.40 13.11 11.71
C PRO A 345 -33.50 11.60 11.45
N LYS A 346 -34.68 11.00 11.73
CA LYS A 346 -34.93 9.57 11.51
C LYS A 346 -35.08 9.25 10.02
N THR A 347 -35.84 10.06 9.30
CA THR A 347 -36.05 9.89 7.84
C THR A 347 -34.76 10.14 7.08
N SER A 348 -34.00 11.19 7.46
CA SER A 348 -32.69 11.48 6.84
C SER A 348 -31.70 10.33 7.03
N ALA A 349 -31.67 9.69 8.21
CA ALA A 349 -30.79 8.53 8.46
C ALA A 349 -31.13 7.34 7.57
N TRP A 350 -32.41 6.98 7.48
CA TRP A 350 -32.84 5.86 6.63
C TRP A 350 -32.60 6.12 5.15
N MET A 351 -32.97 7.30 4.66
CA MET A 351 -32.75 7.64 3.25
C MET A 351 -31.27 7.76 2.91
N ALA A 352 -30.43 8.32 3.80
CA ALA A 352 -28.98 8.34 3.59
C ALA A 352 -28.40 6.92 3.47
N SER A 353 -28.86 5.98 4.30
CA SER A 353 -28.44 4.58 4.24
C SER A 353 -28.86 3.90 2.94
N ILE A 354 -30.08 4.16 2.46
CA ILE A 354 -30.57 3.66 1.16
C ILE A 354 -29.79 4.29 0.00
N LEU A 355 -29.54 5.60 0.03
CA LEU A 355 -28.74 6.27 -0.99
C LEU A 355 -27.30 5.75 -1.04
N CYS A 356 -26.70 5.42 0.11
CA CYS A 356 -25.40 4.74 0.14
C CYS A 356 -25.45 3.37 -0.54
N LEU A 357 -26.50 2.59 -0.29
CA LEU A 357 -26.69 1.30 -0.97
C LEU A 357 -26.79 1.50 -2.48
N LEU A 358 -27.67 2.40 -2.93
CA LEU A 358 -27.90 2.69 -4.35
C LEU A 358 -26.64 3.21 -5.04
N LEU A 359 -25.91 4.13 -4.40
CA LEU A 359 -24.65 4.64 -4.93
C LEU A 359 -23.59 3.54 -5.01
N GLY A 360 -23.45 2.75 -3.94
CA GLY A 360 -22.47 1.67 -3.88
C GLY A 360 -22.74 0.54 -4.87
N THR A 361 -24.01 0.22 -5.14
CA THR A 361 -24.40 -0.74 -6.18
C THR A 361 -24.23 -0.16 -7.58
N ALA A 362 -24.63 1.09 -7.82
CA ALA A 362 -24.43 1.77 -9.10
C ALA A 362 -22.93 1.85 -9.46
N LEU A 363 -22.07 2.18 -8.48
CA LEU A 363 -20.63 2.21 -8.68
C LEU A 363 -20.06 0.81 -8.99
N LEU A 364 -20.56 -0.23 -8.31
CA LEU A 364 -20.17 -1.61 -8.61
C LEU A 364 -20.48 -1.98 -10.07
N PHE A 365 -21.69 -1.67 -10.55
CA PHE A 365 -22.07 -1.91 -11.94
C PHE A 365 -21.23 -1.09 -12.93
N TYR A 366 -21.01 0.20 -12.66
CA TYR A 366 -20.18 1.07 -13.49
C TYR A 366 -18.73 0.56 -13.63
N VAL A 367 -18.14 0.02 -12.55
CA VAL A 367 -16.79 -0.54 -12.59
C VAL A 367 -16.76 -1.92 -13.28
N GLN A 368 -17.81 -2.71 -13.13
CA GLN A 368 -17.92 -4.03 -13.74
C GLN A 368 -18.27 -4.02 -15.21
N GLU A 369 -18.97 -3.00 -15.69
CA GLU A 369 -19.56 -2.94 -17.02
C GLU A 369 -18.50 -3.34 -18.05
N ARG A 370 -18.59 -4.57 -18.55
CA ARG A 370 -17.68 -5.02 -19.60
C ARG A 370 -18.05 -4.21 -20.83
N PRO A 371 -17.07 -3.60 -21.53
CA PRO A 371 -17.38 -3.05 -22.83
C PRO A 371 -18.06 -4.17 -23.63
N LYS A 372 -19.26 -3.89 -24.15
CA LYS A 372 -20.06 -4.85 -24.93
C LYS A 372 -19.27 -5.40 -26.14
N ASP A 373 -18.16 -4.75 -26.48
CA ASP A 373 -17.31 -4.95 -27.64
C ASP A 373 -16.21 -6.01 -27.49
N LEU A 374 -16.23 -6.87 -26.46
CA LEU A 374 -15.27 -7.99 -26.37
C LEU A 374 -15.47 -9.09 -27.44
N SER A 375 -16.52 -8.97 -28.26
CA SER A 375 -16.70 -9.73 -29.50
C SER A 375 -16.16 -9.02 -30.75
N MET A 376 -15.72 -7.76 -30.62
CA MET A 376 -15.17 -6.96 -31.71
C MET A 376 -13.70 -7.35 -31.94
N ASP A 377 -13.26 -7.30 -33.18
CA ASP A 377 -11.86 -7.52 -33.53
C ASP A 377 -10.97 -6.47 -32.83
N PRO A 378 -9.79 -6.84 -32.27
CA PRO A 378 -8.93 -5.88 -31.59
C PRO A 378 -8.50 -4.69 -32.45
N ALA A 379 -8.42 -4.84 -33.79
CA ALA A 379 -8.09 -3.72 -34.67
C ALA A 379 -9.21 -2.67 -34.67
N ASP A 380 -10.45 -3.12 -34.86
CA ASP A 380 -11.64 -2.25 -34.86
C ASP A 380 -11.85 -1.61 -33.48
N ALA A 381 -11.67 -2.40 -32.41
CA ALA A 381 -11.82 -1.92 -31.05
C ALA A 381 -10.76 -0.86 -30.69
N LEU A 382 -9.53 -0.99 -31.21
CA LEU A 382 -8.47 0.01 -31.03
C LEU A 382 -8.69 1.26 -31.89
N ALA A 383 -9.41 1.13 -33.00
CA ALA A 383 -9.80 2.25 -33.87
C ALA A 383 -11.05 3.00 -33.39
N SER A 384 -11.80 2.46 -32.42
CA SER A 384 -13.01 3.05 -31.86
C SER A 384 -12.81 4.47 -31.32
N ASP A 385 -13.84 5.33 -31.44
CA ASP A 385 -13.84 6.67 -30.85
C ASP A 385 -13.92 6.65 -29.31
N ARG A 386 -14.41 5.55 -28.72
CA ARG A 386 -14.57 5.40 -27.27
C ARG A 386 -13.29 4.92 -26.61
N TRP A 387 -12.74 5.73 -25.70
CA TRP A 387 -11.50 5.41 -25.00
C TRP A 387 -11.63 4.11 -24.16
N GLU A 388 -12.81 3.80 -23.63
CA GLU A 388 -13.03 2.57 -22.85
C GLU A 388 -12.88 1.32 -23.72
N THR A 389 -13.35 1.38 -24.97
CA THR A 389 -13.24 0.29 -25.95
C THR A 389 -11.78 0.12 -26.36
N ARG A 390 -11.04 1.22 -26.61
CA ARG A 390 -9.60 1.18 -26.88
C ARG A 390 -8.79 0.62 -25.70
N VAL A 391 -9.08 1.02 -24.46
CA VAL A 391 -8.45 0.44 -23.26
C VAL A 391 -8.73 -1.06 -23.14
N ALA A 392 -9.95 -1.50 -23.44
CA ALA A 392 -10.28 -2.91 -23.42
C ALA A 392 -9.53 -3.70 -24.49
N ALA A 393 -9.37 -3.13 -25.69
CA ALA A 393 -8.54 -3.69 -26.76
C ALA A 393 -7.07 -3.84 -26.30
N LEU A 394 -6.48 -2.79 -25.71
CA LEU A 394 -5.11 -2.84 -25.18
C LEU A 394 -4.93 -3.89 -24.07
N LYS A 395 -5.88 -3.98 -23.15
CA LYS A 395 -5.92 -5.03 -22.11
C LYS A 395 -5.98 -6.42 -22.74
N PHE A 396 -6.76 -6.58 -23.81
CA PHE A 396 -6.88 -7.85 -24.52
C PHE A 396 -5.59 -8.21 -25.25
N ILE A 397 -5.00 -7.26 -25.99
CA ILE A 397 -3.72 -7.39 -26.70
C ILE A 397 -2.61 -7.80 -25.73
N GLU A 398 -2.47 -7.12 -24.59
CA GLU A 398 -1.48 -7.46 -23.56
C GLU A 398 -1.74 -8.85 -22.98
N LYS A 399 -2.98 -9.15 -22.59
CA LYS A 399 -3.35 -10.45 -22.01
C LYS A 399 -3.10 -11.62 -22.97
N LYS A 400 -3.29 -11.40 -24.27
CA LYS A 400 -3.08 -12.39 -25.33
C LYS A 400 -1.66 -12.39 -25.89
N ASN A 401 -0.78 -11.51 -25.40
CA ASN A 401 0.56 -11.31 -25.92
C ASN A 401 0.60 -11.06 -27.44
N LEU A 402 -0.37 -10.29 -27.97
CA LEU A 402 -0.36 -9.87 -29.37
C LEU A 402 0.62 -8.71 -29.56
N ASP A 403 1.26 -8.62 -30.73
CA ASP A 403 2.13 -7.48 -31.03
C ASP A 403 1.25 -6.27 -31.34
N VAL A 404 1.26 -5.28 -30.45
CA VAL A 404 0.49 -4.03 -30.65
C VAL A 404 0.88 -3.32 -31.94
N GLY A 405 2.10 -3.55 -32.44
CA GLY A 405 2.58 -3.03 -33.71
C GLY A 405 1.83 -3.55 -34.93
N ASP A 406 1.08 -4.66 -34.82
CA ASP A 406 0.24 -5.21 -35.89
C ASP A 406 -0.99 -4.33 -36.18
N PHE A 407 -1.36 -3.44 -35.25
CA PHE A 407 -2.58 -2.64 -35.34
C PHE A 407 -2.27 -1.17 -35.65
N GLU A 408 -2.42 -0.73 -36.89
CA GLU A 408 -2.11 0.65 -37.30
C GLU A 408 -2.76 1.73 -36.40
N ALA A 409 -3.94 1.43 -35.85
CA ALA A 409 -4.67 2.30 -34.93
C ALA A 409 -3.90 2.66 -33.64
N TYR A 410 -2.91 1.87 -33.20
CA TYR A 410 -2.15 2.17 -31.97
C TYR A 410 -1.40 3.51 -32.04
N GLN A 411 -1.01 3.93 -33.24
CA GLN A 411 -0.34 5.21 -33.49
C GLN A 411 -1.21 6.41 -33.10
N LYS A 412 -2.54 6.29 -33.23
CA LYS A 412 -3.48 7.32 -32.75
C LYS A 412 -3.50 7.37 -31.22
N VAL A 413 -3.42 6.21 -30.59
CA VAL A 413 -3.45 6.08 -29.12
C VAL A 413 -2.18 6.63 -28.46
N LEU A 414 -1.03 6.66 -29.15
CA LEU A 414 0.18 7.34 -28.63
C LEU A 414 -0.05 8.82 -28.30
N LYS A 415 -0.98 9.49 -28.99
CA LYS A 415 -1.24 10.93 -28.86
C LYS A 415 -2.44 11.25 -27.96
N THR A 416 -3.01 10.26 -27.28
CA THR A 416 -4.23 10.45 -26.48
C THR A 416 -4.00 11.25 -25.19
N PRO A 417 -4.93 12.14 -24.79
CA PRO A 417 -4.90 12.76 -23.47
C PRO A 417 -5.30 11.80 -22.34
N HIS A 418 -5.92 10.65 -22.63
CA HIS A 418 -6.43 9.73 -21.61
C HIS A 418 -5.31 8.91 -20.95
N ILE A 419 -5.14 9.10 -19.64
CA ILE A 419 -4.07 8.44 -18.86
C ILE A 419 -4.18 6.91 -18.91
N ALA A 420 -5.40 6.37 -18.80
CA ALA A 420 -5.62 4.93 -18.86
C ALA A 420 -5.17 4.32 -20.19
N GLU A 421 -5.37 5.02 -21.31
CA GLU A 421 -4.94 4.55 -22.63
C GLU A 421 -3.42 4.51 -22.74
N ARG A 422 -2.75 5.59 -22.34
CA ARG A 422 -1.29 5.66 -22.31
C ARG A 422 -0.67 4.59 -21.40
N TYR A 423 -1.27 4.38 -20.22
CA TYR A 423 -0.88 3.33 -19.29
C TYR A 423 -0.94 1.94 -19.94
N TRP A 424 -2.07 1.60 -20.57
CA TRP A 424 -2.26 0.27 -21.15
C TRP A 424 -1.48 0.09 -22.45
N LEU A 425 -1.26 1.17 -23.22
CA LEU A 425 -0.42 1.14 -24.41
C LEU A 425 1.04 0.91 -24.04
N ALA A 426 1.56 1.59 -23.02
CA ALA A 426 2.91 1.34 -22.50
C ALA A 426 3.10 -0.15 -22.14
N ARG A 427 2.11 -0.76 -21.46
CA ARG A 427 2.12 -2.20 -21.15
C ARG A 427 2.09 -3.09 -22.39
N ALA A 428 1.21 -2.79 -23.36
CA ALA A 428 1.10 -3.57 -24.60
C ALA A 428 2.40 -3.51 -25.44
N LEU A 429 3.08 -2.36 -25.48
CA LEU A 429 4.38 -2.20 -26.13
C LEU A 429 5.48 -3.06 -25.48
N GLY A 430 5.30 -3.49 -24.22
CA GLY A 430 6.20 -4.41 -23.52
C GLY A 430 6.31 -5.81 -24.15
N VAL A 431 5.29 -6.22 -24.90
CA VAL A 431 5.24 -7.52 -25.60
C VAL A 431 5.94 -7.44 -26.95
N SER A 432 5.81 -6.32 -27.66
CA SER A 432 6.34 -6.17 -29.02
C SER A 432 7.85 -6.33 -29.08
N ARG A 433 8.34 -6.80 -30.23
CA ARG A 433 9.78 -6.96 -30.53
C ARG A 433 10.27 -6.00 -31.62
N ARG A 434 9.39 -5.20 -32.19
CA ARG A 434 9.70 -4.26 -33.28
C ARG A 434 10.56 -3.10 -32.79
N THR A 435 11.45 -2.59 -33.64
CA THR A 435 12.29 -1.43 -33.32
C THR A 435 11.49 -0.12 -33.21
N SER A 436 10.42 0.06 -34.00
CA SER A 436 9.52 1.23 -33.90
C SER A 436 8.86 1.32 -32.53
N THR A 437 8.21 0.23 -32.10
CA THR A 437 7.55 0.14 -30.78
C THR A 437 8.51 0.34 -29.60
N PHE A 438 9.80 0.01 -29.77
CA PHE A 438 10.81 0.30 -28.75
C PHE A 438 11.02 1.80 -28.59
N ARG A 439 11.12 2.55 -29.69
CA ARG A 439 11.22 4.01 -29.67
C ARG A 439 9.96 4.64 -29.08
N ASP A 440 8.79 4.15 -29.49
CA ASP A 440 7.50 4.59 -28.95
C ASP A 440 7.43 4.37 -27.43
N LEU A 441 7.92 3.22 -26.94
CA LEU A 441 7.97 2.91 -25.51
C LEU A 441 8.94 3.82 -24.74
N LEU A 442 10.10 4.14 -25.30
CA LEU A 442 11.04 5.10 -24.69
C LEU A 442 10.40 6.49 -24.55
N GLY A 443 9.55 6.89 -25.49
CA GLY A 443 8.80 8.15 -25.40
C GLY A 443 7.89 8.25 -24.18
N PHE A 444 7.35 7.13 -23.68
CA PHE A 444 6.53 7.11 -22.46
C PHE A 444 7.34 7.36 -21.17
N LEU A 445 8.68 7.36 -21.22
CA LEU A 445 9.50 7.78 -20.08
C LEU A 445 9.41 9.29 -19.83
N ASP A 446 8.92 10.06 -20.80
CA ASP A 446 8.67 11.50 -20.72
C ASP A 446 7.19 11.84 -20.42
N ASP A 447 6.35 10.84 -20.11
CA ASP A 447 4.94 11.07 -19.79
C ASP A 447 4.79 11.91 -18.50
N PRO A 448 3.89 12.92 -18.47
CA PRO A 448 3.67 13.71 -17.26
C PRO A 448 3.07 12.91 -16.10
N ASN A 449 2.47 11.74 -16.35
CA ASN A 449 1.83 10.93 -15.34
C ASN A 449 2.74 9.79 -14.86
N ALA A 450 3.12 9.83 -13.58
CA ALA A 450 4.01 8.83 -12.96
C ALA A 450 3.56 7.36 -13.15
N PRO A 451 2.26 7.00 -13.00
CA PRO A 451 1.78 5.66 -13.32
C PRO A 451 2.13 5.16 -14.74
N VAL A 452 2.12 6.05 -15.75
CA VAL A 452 2.47 5.69 -17.13
C VAL A 452 3.97 5.45 -17.25
N VAL A 453 4.80 6.34 -16.70
CA VAL A 453 6.27 6.19 -16.66
C VAL A 453 6.68 4.88 -15.96
N SER A 454 6.02 4.54 -14.85
CA SER A 454 6.23 3.27 -14.15
C SER A 454 5.97 2.06 -15.06
N MET A 455 4.90 2.11 -15.87
CA MET A 455 4.61 1.03 -16.82
C MET A 455 5.56 1.02 -18.00
N ALA A 456 6.10 2.17 -18.42
CA ALA A 456 7.15 2.21 -19.42
C ALA A 456 8.40 1.46 -18.94
N PHE A 457 8.87 1.73 -17.71
CA PHE A 457 9.96 0.98 -17.10
C PHE A 457 9.66 -0.52 -16.96
N TYR A 458 8.49 -0.87 -16.44
CA TYR A 458 8.03 -2.26 -16.36
C TYR A 458 8.15 -2.97 -17.71
N SER A 459 7.66 -2.32 -18.76
CA SER A 459 7.59 -2.85 -20.12
C SER A 459 8.96 -2.94 -20.77
N LEU A 460 9.87 -2.01 -20.52
CA LEU A 460 11.28 -2.14 -20.95
C LEU A 460 11.93 -3.38 -20.33
N GLY A 461 11.66 -3.66 -19.05
CA GLY A 461 12.12 -4.87 -18.38
C GLY A 461 11.47 -6.16 -18.93
N GLN A 462 10.19 -6.11 -19.30
CA GLN A 462 9.50 -7.20 -19.99
C GLN A 462 10.10 -7.45 -21.38
N ARG A 463 10.55 -6.39 -22.05
CA ARG A 463 11.11 -6.50 -23.39
C ARG A 463 12.45 -7.24 -23.44
N LYS A 464 13.21 -7.28 -22.35
CA LYS A 464 14.55 -7.91 -22.32
C LYS A 464 15.53 -7.34 -23.36
N ASP A 465 15.31 -6.09 -23.78
CA ASP A 465 16.18 -5.42 -24.75
C ASP A 465 17.29 -4.65 -24.04
N PRO A 466 18.56 -5.09 -24.11
CA PRO A 466 19.65 -4.48 -23.34
C PRO A 466 19.95 -3.03 -23.75
N ARG A 467 19.46 -2.57 -24.91
CA ARG A 467 19.59 -1.16 -25.35
C ARG A 467 18.94 -0.19 -24.35
N ALA A 468 17.97 -0.64 -23.56
CA ALA A 468 17.30 0.18 -22.57
C ALA A 468 18.17 0.48 -21.32
N VAL A 469 19.22 -0.30 -21.05
CA VAL A 469 19.97 -0.23 -19.77
C VAL A 469 20.53 1.17 -19.51
N GLN A 470 21.20 1.78 -20.50
CA GLN A 470 21.81 3.10 -20.33
C GLN A 470 20.76 4.20 -20.13
N GLU A 471 19.66 4.13 -20.87
CA GLU A 471 18.57 5.10 -20.71
C GLU A 471 17.90 4.96 -19.35
N ILE A 472 17.67 3.73 -18.85
CA ILE A 472 17.09 3.51 -17.52
C ILE A 472 18.03 4.04 -16.42
N LEU A 473 19.35 3.82 -16.52
CA LEU A 473 20.33 4.37 -15.58
C LEU A 473 20.31 5.91 -15.57
N LYS A 474 20.29 6.55 -16.74
CA LYS A 474 20.16 8.01 -16.82
C LYS A 474 18.88 8.52 -16.16
N ARG A 475 17.75 7.85 -16.39
CA ARG A 475 16.45 8.26 -15.87
C ARG A 475 16.31 8.02 -14.37
N ILE A 476 16.89 6.95 -13.82
CA ILE A 476 16.84 6.67 -12.38
C ILE A 476 17.63 7.71 -11.58
N GLU A 477 18.72 8.21 -12.12
CA GLU A 477 19.54 9.27 -11.51
C GLU A 477 18.81 10.63 -11.49
N ALA A 478 18.12 10.98 -12.58
CA ALA A 478 17.41 12.26 -12.71
C ALA A 478 15.99 12.28 -12.11
N SER A 479 15.40 11.11 -11.81
CA SER A 479 14.01 11.03 -11.35
C SER A 479 13.81 11.65 -9.96
N HIS A 480 12.72 12.39 -9.79
CA HIS A 480 12.22 12.89 -8.50
C HIS A 480 11.10 12.04 -7.90
N ASP A 481 10.75 10.93 -8.57
CA ASP A 481 9.66 10.03 -8.19
C ASP A 481 10.22 8.68 -7.73
N TRP A 482 9.95 8.32 -6.47
CA TRP A 482 10.47 7.08 -5.86
C TRP A 482 9.84 5.85 -6.52
N TYR A 483 8.57 5.93 -6.90
CA TYR A 483 7.85 4.84 -7.52
C TYR A 483 8.43 4.47 -8.88
N ASN A 484 8.71 5.47 -9.71
CA ASN A 484 9.39 5.30 -10.99
C ASN A 484 10.81 4.75 -10.81
N GLN A 485 11.57 5.20 -9.81
CA GLN A 485 12.90 4.65 -9.54
C GLN A 485 12.85 3.17 -9.13
N TRP A 486 11.84 2.76 -8.36
CA TRP A 486 11.65 1.35 -8.01
C TRP A 486 11.40 0.50 -9.27
N TYR A 487 10.54 0.95 -10.18
CA TYR A 487 10.27 0.25 -11.44
C TYR A 487 11.48 0.23 -12.36
N ALA A 488 12.21 1.34 -12.47
CA ALA A 488 13.46 1.45 -13.21
C ALA A 488 14.50 0.44 -12.72
N TYR A 489 14.71 0.34 -11.40
CA TYR A 489 15.64 -0.63 -10.82
C TYR A 489 15.23 -2.07 -11.14
N LYS A 490 13.94 -2.41 -10.97
CA LYS A 490 13.43 -3.75 -11.28
C LYS A 490 13.60 -4.07 -12.78
N ALA A 491 13.39 -3.09 -13.65
CA ALA A 491 13.63 -3.23 -15.08
C ALA A 491 15.12 -3.55 -15.37
N LEU A 492 16.06 -2.81 -14.78
CA LEU A 492 17.50 -3.07 -14.88
C LEU A 492 17.85 -4.51 -14.46
N ARG A 493 17.41 -4.95 -13.28
CA ARG A 493 17.65 -6.32 -12.81
C ARG A 493 17.11 -7.36 -13.79
N SER A 494 15.94 -7.08 -14.34
CA SER A 494 15.29 -7.97 -15.30
C SER A 494 16.03 -8.03 -16.66
N LEU A 495 16.81 -7.00 -17.00
CA LEU A 495 17.68 -6.91 -18.18
C LEU A 495 19.06 -7.58 -17.95
N GLY A 496 19.29 -8.17 -16.78
CA GLY A 496 20.56 -8.78 -16.42
C GLY A 496 21.61 -7.78 -15.93
N TRP A 497 21.26 -6.51 -15.76
CA TRP A 497 22.15 -5.53 -15.12
C TRP A 497 22.41 -5.94 -13.68
N LYS A 498 23.69 -5.99 -13.32
CA LYS A 498 24.16 -6.24 -11.96
C LYS A 498 24.77 -4.98 -11.42
N GLN A 499 24.52 -4.74 -10.15
CA GLN A 499 25.09 -3.61 -9.48
C GLN A 499 26.60 -3.79 -9.29
N SER A 500 27.36 -2.74 -9.56
CA SER A 500 28.80 -2.66 -9.33
C SER A 500 29.09 -1.40 -8.52
N ARG A 501 30.16 -1.43 -7.73
CA ARG A 501 30.64 -0.22 -7.05
C ARG A 501 31.14 0.76 -8.11
N SER A 502 30.71 2.01 -8.05
CA SER A 502 31.34 3.09 -8.80
C SER A 502 32.83 3.14 -8.43
N ARG A 503 33.68 3.29 -9.45
CA ARG A 503 35.12 3.44 -9.25
C ARG A 503 35.46 4.77 -8.60
#